data_AF-A0A351F8Y9-F1
#
_entry.id   AF-A0A351F8Y9-F1
#
_cell.length_a   1.000
_cell.length_b   1.000
_cell.length_c   1.000
_cell.angle_alpha   90.00
_cell.angle_beta   90.00
_cell.angle_gamma   90.00
#
_symmetry.space_group_name_H-M   'P 1'
#
loop_
_entity.id
_entity.type
_entity.pdbx_description
1 polymer ?
#
loop_
_entity_poly.entity_id
_entity_poly.type
_entity_poly.pdbx_seq_one_letter_code
_entity_poly.pdbx_strand_id
1 'polypeptide(L)' 'MYNVVKRDGKVVGFDLHKIRDAITKAFDACQKQYNSDTVDFLALKVTADFEQKIKNDKISV' A
#
# COMPACT_ATOMS: atom_id res chain seq x y z
N MET A 1 -2.48 6.45 -12.47
CA MET A 1 -1.44 6.21 -11.44
C MET A 1 -1.26 7.51 -10.67
N TYR A 2 -1.50 7.49 -9.36
CA TYR A 2 -1.43 8.68 -8.50
C TYR A 2 -0.09 8.76 -7.76
N ASN A 3 0.16 9.89 -7.12
CA ASN A 3 1.36 10.12 -6.31
C ASN A 3 1.06 10.08 -4.82
N VAL A 4 2.07 9.73 -4.03
CA VAL A 4 2.02 9.73 -2.57
C VAL A 4 2.87 10.91 -2.07
N VAL A 5 2.25 11.79 -1.29
CA VAL A 5 2.92 12.83 -0.50
C VAL A 5 3.29 12.19 0.83
N LYS A 6 4.59 11.98 1.02
CA LYS A 6 5.13 11.38 2.25
C LYS A 6 5.12 12.38 3.40
N ARG A 7 5.30 11.86 4.62
CA ARG A 7 5.48 12.63 5.86
C ARG A 7 6.58 13.69 5.82
N ASP A 8 7.63 13.46 5.01
CA ASP A 8 8.72 14.42 4.80
C ASP A 8 8.43 15.45 3.69
N GLY A 9 7.21 15.47 3.16
CA GLY A 9 6.78 16.33 2.06
C GLY A 9 7.20 15.85 0.67
N LYS A 10 7.98 14.76 0.55
CA LYS A 10 8.39 14.25 -0.76
C LYS A 10 7.21 13.64 -1.51
N VAL A 11 7.14 13.96 -2.79
CA VAL A 11 6.18 13.37 -3.72
C VAL A 11 6.85 12.23 -4.46
N VAL A 12 6.27 11.03 -4.38
CA VAL A 12 6.74 9.85 -5.09
C VAL A 12 5.58 9.19 -5.82
N GLY A 13 5.87 8.45 -6.90
CA GLY A 13 4.86 7.62 -7.55
C GLY A 13 4.33 6.55 -6.59
N PHE A 14 3.03 6.29 -6.66
CA PHE A 14 2.43 5.14 -5.98
C PHE A 14 3.08 3.84 -6.46
N ASP A 15 3.35 2.94 -5.51
CA ASP A 15 3.95 1.64 -5.77
C ASP A 15 3.29 0.58 -4.88
N LEU A 16 2.53 -0.32 -5.52
CA LEU A 16 1.82 -1.41 -4.84
C LEU A 16 2.78 -2.37 -4.13
N HIS A 17 4.01 -2.53 -4.63
CA HIS A 17 4.99 -3.44 -4.02
C HIS A 17 5.32 -3.02 -2.59
N LYS A 18 5.34 -1.72 -2.29
CA LYS A 18 5.61 -1.23 -0.93
C LYS A 18 4.52 -1.62 0.07
N ILE A 19 3.27 -1.72 -0.39
CA ILE A 19 2.14 -2.18 0.43
C ILE A 19 2.26 -3.70 0.63
N ARG A 20 2.51 -4.45 -0.46
CA ARG A 20 2.78 -5.88 -0.44
C ARG A 20 3.87 -6.24 0.58
N ASP A 21 5.04 -5.59 0.47
CA ASP A 21 6.20 -5.84 1.32
C ASP A 21 5.89 -5.57 2.81
N ALA A 22 5.11 -4.51 3.10
CA ALA A 22 4.71 -4.19 4.46
C ALA A 22 3.77 -5.25 5.05
N ILE A 23 2.81 -5.73 4.25
CA ILE A 23 1.90 -6.81 4.65
C ILE A 23 2.69 -8.10 4.87
N THR A 24 3.53 -8.51 3.92
CA THR A 24 4.40 -9.70 4.04
C THR A 24 5.24 -9.67 5.31
N LYS A 25 5.92 -8.55 5.60
CA LYS A 25 6.70 -8.38 6.83
C LYS A 25 5.85 -8.54 8.09
N ALA A 26 4.60 -8.09 8.07
CA ALA A 26 3.70 -8.26 9.19
C ALA A 26 3.30 -9.73 9.39
N PHE A 27 3.01 -10.46 8.32
CA PHE A 27 2.74 -11.90 8.40
C PHE A 27 3.95 -12.69 8.92
N ASP A 28 5.15 -12.39 8.39
CA ASP A 28 6.40 -13.01 8.83
C ASP A 28 6.67 -12.76 10.32
N ALA A 29 6.55 -11.49 10.76
CA ALA A 29 6.75 -11.10 12.16
C ALA A 29 5.74 -11.75 13.11
N CYS A 30 4.52 -12.02 12.63
CA CYS A 30 3.47 -12.69 13.41
C CYS A 30 3.50 -14.22 13.27
N GLN A 31 4.49 -14.79 12.56
CA GLN A 31 4.58 -16.20 12.22
C GLN A 31 3.26 -16.77 11.66
N LYS A 32 2.61 -15.99 10.79
CA LYS A 32 1.36 -16.39 10.13
C LYS A 32 1.69 -16.99 8.77
N GLN A 33 0.99 -18.06 8.43
CA GLN A 33 1.05 -18.65 7.09
C GLN A 33 0.26 -17.80 6.10
N TYR A 34 0.80 -17.62 4.90
CA TYR A 34 0.18 -16.91 3.79
C TYR A 34 0.67 -17.49 2.46
N ASN A 35 -0.04 -17.14 1.39
CA ASN A 35 0.42 -17.30 0.01
C ASN A 35 0.47 -15.91 -0.67
N SER A 36 1.05 -15.82 -1.86
CA SER A 36 1.13 -14.55 -2.60
C SER A 36 -0.26 -13.95 -2.82
N ASP A 37 -1.22 -14.77 -3.25
CA ASP A 37 -2.58 -14.33 -3.57
C ASP A 37 -3.28 -13.64 -2.40
N THR A 38 -3.04 -14.10 -1.17
CA THR A 38 -3.57 -13.47 0.05
C THR A 38 -3.00 -12.07 0.25
N VAL A 39 -1.69 -11.92 0.05
CA VAL A 39 -1.02 -10.62 0.19
C VAL A 39 -1.47 -9.67 -0.91
N ASP A 40 -1.56 -10.16 -2.14
CA ASP A 40 -2.01 -9.40 -3.31
C ASP A 40 -3.47 -8.93 -3.12
N PHE A 41 -4.34 -9.81 -2.64
CA PHE A 41 -5.72 -9.47 -2.33
C PHE A 41 -5.83 -8.36 -1.26
N LEU A 42 -5.07 -8.47 -0.17
CA LEU A 42 -5.03 -7.43 0.87
C LEU A 42 -4.47 -6.10 0.36
N ALA A 43 -3.42 -6.14 -0.46
CA ALA A 43 -2.83 -4.95 -1.06
C ALA A 43 -3.81 -4.22 -2.00
N LEU A 44 -4.54 -4.98 -2.83
CA LEU A 44 -5.59 -4.43 -3.69
C LEU A 44 -6.75 -3.85 -2.90
N LYS A 45 -7.21 -4.54 -1.86
CA LYS A 45 -8.29 -4.04 -0.98
C LYS A 45 -7.92 -2.71 -0.32
N VAL A 46 -6.73 -2.62 0.26
CA VAL A 46 -6.22 -1.37 0.86
C VAL A 46 -6.10 -0.25 -0.18
N THR A 47 -5.68 -0.58 -1.39
CA THR A 47 -5.58 0.39 -2.49
C THR A 47 -6.96 0.94 -2.89
N ALA A 48 -8.00 0.10 -2.90
CA ALA A 48 -9.37 0.52 -3.17
C ALA A 48 -9.91 1.49 -2.09
N ASP A 49 -9.59 1.24 -0.81
CA ASP A 49 -9.98 2.13 0.29
C ASP A 49 -9.34 3.53 0.19
N PHE A 50 -8.24 3.66 -0.56
CA PHE A 50 -7.57 4.94 -0.80
C PHE A 50 -8.16 5.73 -1.97
N GLU A 51 -8.93 5.10 -2.86
CA GLU A 51 -9.45 5.75 -4.06
C GLU A 51 -10.26 7.01 -3.73
N GLN A 52 -11.12 6.94 -2.72
CA GLN A 52 -11.95 8.06 -2.26
C GLN A 52 -11.14 9.20 -1.62
N LYS A 53 -9.88 8.96 -1.25
CA LYS A 53 -9.00 9.95 -0.59
C LYS A 53 -8.08 10.65 -1.57
N ILE A 54 -8.02 10.20 -2.83
CA ILE A 54 -7.20 10.81 -3.86
C ILE A 54 -7.77 12.18 -4.21
N LYS A 55 -6.92 13.21 -4.15
CA LYS A 55 -7.25 14.59 -4.57
C LYS A 55 -6.14 15.10 -5.47
N ASN A 56 -6.48 15.59 -6.66
CA ASN A 56 -5.52 16.09 -7.65
C ASN A 56 -4.41 15.06 -7.94
N ASP A 57 -4.79 13.79 -8.15
CA ASP A 57 -3.88 12.66 -8.37
C ASP A 57 -2.83 12.46 -7.26
N LYS A 58 -3.13 12.91 -6.04
CA LYS A 58 -2.25 12.81 -4.88
C LYS A 58 -2.99 12.25 -3.67
N ILE A 59 -2.29 11.47 -2.88
CA ILE A 59 -2.70 11.03 -1.55
C ILE A 59 -1.61 11.35 -0.54
N SER A 60 -1.97 11.76 0.67
CA SER A 60 -1.02 12.06 1.73
C SER A 60 -0.99 10.95 2.78
N VAL A 61 0.20 10.62 3.29
CA VAL A 61 0.45 9.54 4.28
C VAL A 61 1.46 9.93 5.36
#